data_AF-A0A382BS69-F1
#
_entry.id   AF-A0A382BS69-F1
#
_cell.length_a   1.000
_cell.length_b   1.000
_cell.length_c   1.000
_cell.angle_alpha   90.00
_cell.angle_beta   90.00
_cell.angle_gamma   90.00
#
_symmetry.space_group_name_H-M   'P 1'
#
loop_
_entity.id
_entity.type
_entity.pdbx_description
1 polymer ?
#
loop_
_entity_poly.entity_id
_entity_poly.type
_entity_poly.pdbx_seq_one_letter_code
_entity_poly.pdbx_strand_id
1 'polypeptide(L)' 'MSERDVVKVQVHDGIVGLMYLASVLLANQVGLNWIYIAVGVAALQIVSPFTKFCPVYTILNKFMPDTTPIQNGSA' A
#
# COMPACT_ATOMS: atom_id res chain seq x y z
N MET A 1 -18.12 -5.96 -7.93
CA MET A 1 -17.10 -4.92 -7.68
C MET A 1 -17.48 -3.73 -8.53
N SER A 2 -17.70 -2.57 -7.93
CA SER A 2 -18.03 -1.33 -8.65
C SER A 2 -16.82 -0.82 -9.43
N GLU A 3 -17.00 -0.02 -10.49
CA GLU A 3 -15.89 0.67 -11.18
C GLU A 3 -15.03 1.47 -10.19
N ARG A 4 -15.67 2.07 -9.19
CA ARG A 4 -15.00 2.84 -8.14
C ARG A 4 -14.14 1.95 -7.22
N ASP A 5 -14.54 0.71 -7.00
CA ASP A 5 -13.75 -0.26 -6.22
C ASP A 5 -12.48 -0.67 -7.00
N VAL A 6 -12.58 -0.81 -8.33
CA VAL A 6 -11.42 -1.08 -9.20
C VAL A 6 -10.43 0.08 -9.14
N VAL A 7 -10.92 1.32 -9.21
CA VAL A 7 -10.08 2.53 -9.06
C VAL A 7 -9.39 2.55 -7.70
N LYS A 8 -10.05 2.14 -6.61
CA LYS A 8 -9.42 2.05 -5.28
C LYS A 8 -8.21 1.12 -5.30
N VAL A 9 -8.33 -0.06 -5.90
CA VAL A 9 -7.22 -1.03 -6.03
C VAL A 9 -6.09 -0.44 -6.88
N GLN A 10 -6.41 0.19 -8.01
CA GLN A 10 -5.41 0.83 -8.87
C GLN A 10 -4.64 1.95 -8.17
N VAL A 11 -5.32 2.77 -7.37
CA VAL A 11 -4.67 3.83 -6.58
C VAL A 11 -3.79 3.23 -5.48
N HIS A 12 -4.24 2.16 -4.82
CA HIS A 12 -3.40 1.41 -3.88
C HIS A 12 -2.11 0.93 -4.56
N ASP A 13 -2.22 0.27 -5.72
CA ASP A 13 -1.08 -0.28 -6.45
C ASP A 13 -0.12 0.83 -6.92
N GLY A 14 -0.67 1.97 -7.35
CA GLY A 14 0.13 3.16 -7.68
C GLY A 14 0.92 3.71 -6.49
N ILE A 15 0.30 3.84 -5.32
CA ILE A 15 0.98 4.31 -4.10
C ILE A 15 2.09 3.35 -3.68
N VAL A 16 1.81 2.05 -3.68
CA VAL A 16 2.80 1.03 -3.31
C VAL A 16 3.96 0.99 -4.31
N GLY A 17 3.67 1.05 -5.61
CA GLY A 17 4.67 1.10 -6.66
C GLY A 17 5.59 2.32 -6.54
N LEU A 18 5.02 3.50 -6.24
CA LEU A 18 5.80 4.72 -5.97
C LEU A 18 6.69 4.57 -4.74
N MET A 19 6.22 3.91 -3.69
CA MET A 19 7.02 3.67 -2.48
C MET A 19 8.24 2.78 -2.77
N TYR A 20 8.07 1.76 -3.60
CA TYR A 20 9.18 0.92 -4.06
C TYR A 20 10.19 1.71 -4.90
N LEU A 21 9.71 2.49 -5.88
CA LEU A 21 10.59 3.31 -6.71
C LEU A 21 11.35 4.34 -5.88
N ALA A 22 10.67 5.02 -4.94
CA ALA A 22 11.31 5.97 -4.03
C ALA A 22 12.39 5.29 -3.18
N SER A 23 12.10 4.11 -2.63
CA SER A 23 13.08 3.34 -1.84
C SER A 23 14.32 2.98 -2.66
N VAL A 24 14.15 2.49 -3.89
CA VAL A 24 15.27 2.12 -4.77
C VAL A 24 16.08 3.35 -5.21
N LEU A 25 15.41 4.45 -5.57
CA LEU A 25 16.07 5.70 -5.96
C LEU A 25 16.88 6.29 -4.81
N LEU A 26 16.33 6.29 -3.59
CA LEU A 26 17.03 6.74 -2.40
C LEU A 26 18.18 5.80 -2.03
N ALA A 27 18.01 4.49 -2.21
CA ALA A 27 19.08 3.52 -1.97
C ALA A 27 20.27 3.76 -2.90
N ASN A 28 19.99 4.11 -4.16
CA ASN A 28 21.01 4.42 -5.15
C ASN A 28 21.69 5.79 -4.94
N GLN A 29 20.95 6.82 -4.51
CA GLN A 29 21.49 8.19 -4.41
C GLN A 29 22.05 8.55 -3.02
N VAL A 30 21.45 8.04 -1.95
CA VAL A 30 21.74 8.46 -0.57
C VAL A 30 22.37 7.32 0.25
N GLY A 31 22.10 6.06 -0.12
CA GLY A 31 22.78 4.88 0.44
C GLY A 31 21.86 3.69 0.70
N LEU A 32 22.42 2.49 0.75
CA LEU A 32 21.65 1.23 0.74
C LEU A 32 20.64 1.07 1.89
N ASN A 33 20.78 1.81 3.00
CA ASN A 33 19.82 1.78 4.11
C ASN A 33 18.38 2.10 3.69
N TRP A 34 18.18 2.86 2.61
CA TRP A 34 16.83 3.19 2.12
C TRP A 34 16.08 1.99 1.53
N ILE A 35 16.76 0.86 1.28
CA ILE A 35 16.12 -0.40 0.82
C ILE A 35 15.16 -0.97 1.87
N TYR A 36 15.36 -0.66 3.15
CA TYR A 36 14.48 -1.15 4.22
C TYR A 36 13.05 -0.63 4.10
N ILE A 37 12.82 0.50 3.40
CA ILE A 37 11.48 0.97 3.06
C ILE A 37 10.78 -0.05 2.16
N ALA A 38 11.41 -0.45 1.05
CA ALA A 38 10.88 -1.49 0.16
C ALA A 38 10.65 -2.80 0.92
N VAL A 39 11.59 -3.22 1.75
CA VAL A 39 11.45 -4.45 2.56
C VAL A 39 10.23 -4.37 3.49
N GLY A 40 10.04 -3.24 4.20
CA GLY A 40 8.90 -3.04 5.08
C GLY A 40 7.55 -3.04 4.35
N VAL A 41 7.48 -2.36 3.20
CA VAL A 41 6.29 -2.33 2.35
C VAL A 41 5.96 -3.73 1.83
N ALA A 42 6.97 -4.49 1.37
CA ALA A 42 6.80 -5.85 0.89
C ALA A 42 6.32 -6.80 2.00
N ALA A 43 6.93 -6.72 3.18
CA ALA A 43 6.52 -7.52 4.32
C ALA A 43 5.05 -7.23 4.69
N LEU A 44 4.65 -5.96 4.74
CA LEU A 44 3.27 -5.58 5.01
C LEU A 44 2.33 -6.10 3.93
N GLN A 45 2.67 -6.01 2.64
CA GLN A 45 1.82 -6.55 1.57
C GLN A 45 1.61 -8.06 1.69
N ILE A 46 2.66 -8.82 2.02
CA ILE A 46 2.60 -10.27 2.20
C ILE A 46 1.74 -10.65 3.42
N VAL A 47 1.85 -9.88 4.52
CA VAL A 47 1.14 -10.14 5.77
C VAL A 47 -0.29 -9.60 5.76
N SER A 48 -0.59 -8.62 4.90
CA SER A 48 -1.89 -7.93 4.85
C SER A 48 -3.11 -8.83 4.57
N PRO A 49 -3.05 -9.94 3.80
CA PRO A 49 -4.19 -10.83 3.63
C PRO A 49 -4.55 -11.57 4.92
N PHE A 50 -3.56 -11.81 5.79
CA PHE A 50 -3.74 -12.53 7.06
C PHE A 50 -4.21 -11.60 8.17
N THR A 51 -3.60 -10.41 8.26
CA THR A 51 -3.93 -9.40 9.28
C THR A 51 -5.14 -8.55 8.92
N LYS A 52 -5.56 -8.58 7.65
CA LYS A 52 -6.56 -7.66 7.07
C LYS A 52 -6.20 -6.19 7.27
N PHE A 53 -4.92 -5.89 7.49
CA PHE A 53 -4.41 -4.56 7.72
C PHE A 53 -3.43 -4.17 6.61
N CYS A 54 -3.76 -3.11 5.89
CA CYS A 54 -2.84 -2.37 5.04
C CYS A 54 -3.00 -0.88 5.34
N PRO A 55 -1.93 -0.16 5.71
CA PRO A 55 -2.01 1.29 5.98
C PRO A 55 -2.60 2.07 4.80
N VAL A 56 -2.24 1.68 3.57
CA VAL A 56 -2.73 2.33 2.35
C VAL A 56 -4.24 2.14 2.20
N TYR A 57 -4.77 0.93 2.35
CA TYR A 57 -6.22 0.70 2.28
C TYR A 57 -6.99 1.34 3.45
N THR A 58 -6.40 1.40 4.64
CA THR A 58 -6.98 2.12 5.79
C THR A 58 -7.20 3.60 5.44
N ILE A 59 -6.21 4.22 4.82
CA ILE A 59 -6.27 5.61 4.35
C ILE A 59 -7.28 5.74 3.20
N LEU A 60 -7.20 4.87 2.18
CA LEU A 60 -8.09 4.93 1.01
C LEU A 60 -9.56 4.71 1.38
N ASN A 61 -9.88 3.88 2.38
CA ASN A 61 -11.26 3.71 2.86
C ASN A 61 -11.82 5.00 3.46
N LYS A 62 -10.97 5.85 4.05
CA LYS A 62 -11.37 7.16 4.58
C LYS A 62 -11.56 8.20 3.47
N PHE A 63 -10.71 8.17 2.44
CA PHE A 63 -10.76 9.12 1.33
C PHE A 63 -11.78 8.76 0.23
N MET A 64 -12.14 7.48 0.11
CA MET A 64 -13.14 6.97 -0.82
C MET A 64 -14.27 6.26 -0.05
N PRO A 65 -15.07 6.99 0.75
CA PRO A 65 -16.15 6.39 1.56
C PRO A 65 -17.29 5.81 0.71
N ASP A 66 -17.38 6.20 -0.56
CA ASP A 66 -18.36 5.76 -1.55
C ASP A 66 -18.07 4.38 -2.16
N THR A 67 -17.03 3.70 -1.69
CA THR A 67 -16.56 2.42 -2.22
C THR A 67 -16.53 1.35 -1.15
N THR A 68 -16.57 0.08 -1.56
CA THR A 68 -16.54 -1.05 -0.64
C THR A 68 -15.25 -0.98 0.20
N PRO A 69 -15.32 -1.04 1.55
CA PRO A 69 -14.12 -1.05 2.38
C PRO A 69 -13.29 -2.32 2.14
N ILE A 70 -12.03 -2.15 1.75
CA ILE A 70 -11.08 -3.24 1.50
C ILE A 70 -10.10 -3.29 2.69
N GLN A 71 -9.76 -4.49 3.18
CA GLN A 71 -8.84 -4.67 4.32
C GLN A 71 -9.23 -3.76 5.51
N ASN A 72 -10.52 -3.83 5.87
CA ASN A 72 -11.15 -3.04 6.91
C ASN A 72 -11.59 -3.96 8.07
N GLY A 73 -10.65 -4.73 8.62
CA GLY A 73 -10.91 -5.67 9.71
C GLY A 73 -10.06 -5.34 10.94
N SER A 74 -10.70 -5.35 12.11
CA SER A 74 -10.03 -5.49 13.41
C SER A 74 -9.44 -6.90 13.51
N ALA A 75 -8.13 -7.00 13.73
CA ALA A 75 -7.46 -8.23 14.13
C ALA A 75 -8.06 -8.77 15.44
#